data_AF-A0A847G9F9-F1
#
_entry.id   AF-A0A847G9F9-F1
#
_cell.length_a   1.000
_cell.length_b   1.000
_cell.length_c   1.000
_cell.angle_alpha   90.00
_cell.angle_beta   90.00
_cell.angle_gamma   90.00
#
_symmetry.space_group_name_H-M   'P 1'
#
loop_
_entity.id
_entity.type
_entity.pdbx_description
1 polymer ?
#
loop_
_entity_poly.entity_id
_entity_poly.type
_entity_poly.pdbx_seq_one_letter_code
_entity_poly.pdbx_strand_id
1 'polypeptide(L)'
;MTKVGEIEDGDTEYAPMCEYYPICPGNYWAHTPGGYGIGREFQLYEGVTGWALGPGGYLVYRQGYLSVYVGWEATHPPMEIRVCPELVPLGEPIQETLVAGLVVYRDSLGGLLERFKTTSPPLTPESFNAVSPEQEDCLGFVEPESNRLVYALVRNLGPVLAYLTPPLVPLMTSVDWAPDTYVFLESAQIAGNRSCPGGAEGEGEGEPIVNVIVPDVVGQLRDAARTAIAGARLTVGAVTEVFHATVPEGVVISQFPPAGVEVAEGTAVSVVVSLGVHMVTVPDVVGQAQGPAADAIRGAELAVGGVTGQAHATIPAGVVISQEPGAGARVAPGTAVALVVSLGLQPVNVPDVVGLELAVASATLSSGSLSTGLVSELHHASAPAGRVISQNPAAGARVMPGTGVALVVSKGPQPVVVPNVVGRGRATAAGVIGDAALTVGEVSERYHETVAVGLVISQNPAAGTMVPPGTAVSFAASIGPPPVTVPDVAGQSESAASGMIVGAGLTVGSVTGQSHATVPAGRVISQYPAAGASAVSGSLVALVVSTGPQLVTVPNVAGRPQAEAQNTVTGAGLSMGTVTGQCSDTAAYGVVIGQTPAA
;
A
#
# COMPACT_ATOMS: atom_id res chain seq x y z
N MET A 1 -35.50 6.77 41.26
CA MET A 1 -34.37 5.92 40.84
C MET A 1 -33.13 6.82 40.94
N THR A 2 -32.57 7.09 42.13
CA THR A 2 -32.11 6.13 43.19
C THR A 2 -30.97 5.30 42.58
N LYS A 3 -29.67 5.61 42.82
CA LYS A 3 -28.86 5.50 44.07
C LYS A 3 -28.93 4.05 44.61
N VAL A 4 -27.86 3.31 44.89
CA VAL A 4 -26.73 3.46 45.85
C VAL A 4 -25.57 2.54 45.38
N GLY A 5 -24.29 2.69 45.75
CA GLY A 5 -23.61 3.54 46.75
C GLY A 5 -22.17 3.94 46.33
N GLU A 6 -21.50 4.86 47.04
CA GLU A 6 -20.70 4.64 48.29
C GLU A 6 -19.26 4.16 47.93
N ILE A 7 -18.17 4.93 48.11
CA ILE A 7 -17.78 5.98 49.10
C ILE A 7 -17.77 5.36 50.51
N GLU A 8 -16.67 5.31 51.26
CA GLU A 8 -15.92 6.36 52.02
C GLU A 8 -14.50 5.79 52.35
N ASP A 9 -13.45 6.47 52.84
CA ASP A 9 -13.00 7.88 52.98
C ASP A 9 -11.48 7.82 53.37
N GLY A 10 -10.66 8.88 53.48
CA GLY A 10 -10.80 10.35 53.31
C GLY A 10 -9.43 10.92 52.86
N ASP A 11 -8.84 12.05 53.28
CA ASP A 11 -9.18 13.25 54.08
C ASP A 11 -8.03 14.27 53.81
N THR A 12 -8.15 15.61 53.79
CA THR A 12 -9.25 16.57 53.55
C THR A 12 -8.65 17.88 53.02
N GLU A 13 -9.12 18.35 51.86
CA GLU A 13 -9.60 19.73 51.55
C GLU A 13 -8.77 21.02 51.92
N TYR A 14 -9.16 22.13 51.28
CA TYR A 14 -8.76 23.54 51.48
C TYR A 14 -7.43 24.08 50.88
N ALA A 15 -7.63 25.02 49.95
CA ALA A 15 -6.78 26.19 49.69
C ALA A 15 -7.58 27.46 50.11
N PRO A 16 -7.11 28.71 49.92
CA PRO A 16 -5.77 29.20 49.57
C PRO A 16 -5.23 30.27 50.57
N MET A 17 -4.02 30.81 50.35
CA MET A 17 -3.71 32.27 50.37
C MET A 17 -2.22 32.58 50.20
N CYS A 18 -1.91 33.84 49.86
CA CYS A 18 -0.57 34.42 49.93
C CYS A 18 -0.33 35.04 51.32
N GLU A 19 0.92 35.06 51.82
CA GLU A 19 1.64 36.30 52.21
C GLU A 19 3.01 36.03 52.90
N TYR A 20 3.87 37.07 52.83
CA TYR A 20 5.02 37.42 53.70
C TYR A 20 6.12 36.41 54.13
N TYR A 21 7.37 36.81 53.82
CA TYR A 21 8.59 36.41 54.53
C TYR A 21 8.64 36.98 55.97
N PRO A 22 9.37 36.31 56.88
CA PRO A 22 10.57 36.96 57.44
C PRO A 22 11.83 36.07 57.41
N ILE A 23 12.97 36.65 57.80
CA ILE A 23 14.33 36.08 57.65
C ILE A 23 14.91 35.66 59.03
N CYS A 24 16.01 34.89 59.02
CA CYS A 24 16.96 34.60 60.13
C CYS A 24 16.74 33.25 60.87
N PRO A 25 17.78 32.65 61.49
CA PRO A 25 18.91 32.04 60.76
C PRO A 25 19.30 30.64 61.31
N GLY A 26 19.07 29.57 60.55
CA GLY A 26 19.32 28.19 60.98
C GLY A 26 20.66 27.59 60.51
N ASN A 27 21.71 27.68 61.33
CA ASN A 27 22.97 26.96 61.10
C ASN A 27 22.84 25.44 61.35
N TYR A 28 22.41 24.67 60.35
CA TYR A 28 22.45 23.21 60.41
C TYR A 28 23.74 22.64 59.83
N TRP A 29 24.73 22.42 60.71
CA TRP A 29 25.96 21.73 60.37
C TRP A 29 25.72 20.23 60.32
N ALA A 30 25.75 19.65 59.12
CA ALA A 30 25.67 18.21 58.93
C ALA A 30 26.99 17.54 59.33
N HIS A 31 27.16 17.24 60.63
CA HIS A 31 28.23 16.37 61.10
C HIS A 31 28.03 14.95 60.56
N THR A 32 28.77 14.58 59.53
CA THR A 32 28.94 13.18 59.10
C THR A 32 30.12 12.54 59.84
N PRO A 33 29.90 11.46 60.61
CA PRO A 33 31.00 10.59 61.04
C PRO A 33 31.72 10.03 59.81
N GLY A 34 33.04 9.88 59.89
CA GLY A 34 33.86 9.56 58.73
C GLY A 34 33.65 8.14 58.16
N GLY A 35 33.93 7.97 56.87
CA GLY A 35 34.10 6.66 56.24
C GLY A 35 33.00 6.22 55.27
N TYR A 36 32.77 6.98 54.20
CA TYR A 36 32.00 6.50 53.03
C TYR A 36 32.84 6.57 51.76
N GLY A 37 32.87 5.46 51.01
CA GLY A 37 33.59 5.33 49.75
C GLY A 37 32.85 5.97 48.57
N ILE A 38 33.63 6.32 47.55
CA ILE A 38 33.16 6.96 46.30
C ILE A 38 32.11 6.09 45.61
N GLY A 39 31.06 6.72 45.08
CA GLY A 39 30.11 6.07 44.16
C GLY A 39 28.90 5.39 44.80
N ARG A 40 28.63 5.59 46.11
CA ARG A 40 27.36 5.17 46.72
C ARG A 40 26.29 6.25 46.62
N GLU A 41 25.07 5.81 46.31
CA GLU A 41 23.84 6.58 46.37
C GLU A 41 23.34 6.69 47.82
N PHE A 42 22.74 7.84 48.15
CA PHE A 42 22.03 8.07 49.41
C PHE A 42 20.83 8.99 49.18
N GLN A 43 19.76 8.80 49.97
CA GLN A 43 18.66 9.76 50.01
C GLN A 43 18.97 10.86 51.03
N LEU A 44 18.64 12.10 50.67
CA LEU A 44 18.68 13.24 51.59
C LEU A 44 17.30 13.43 52.25
N TYR A 45 16.26 13.47 51.42
CA TYR A 45 14.84 13.52 51.81
C TYR A 45 14.01 12.83 50.73
N GLU A 46 12.71 12.65 50.98
CA GLU A 46 11.78 12.03 50.02
C GLU A 46 11.79 12.77 48.67
N GLY A 47 12.02 12.03 47.59
CA GLY A 47 12.16 12.58 46.23
C GLY A 47 13.51 13.24 45.90
N VAL A 48 14.54 13.11 46.74
CA VAL A 48 15.89 13.65 46.47
C VAL A 48 16.99 12.62 46.77
N THR A 49 17.62 12.10 45.70
CA THR A 49 18.81 11.24 45.76
C THR A 49 20.08 12.01 45.43
N GLY A 50 21.20 11.52 45.98
CA GLY A 50 22.53 12.08 45.76
C GLY A 50 23.62 11.00 45.80
N TRP A 51 24.80 11.34 45.28
CA TRP A 51 25.94 10.42 45.17
C TRP A 51 27.20 11.04 45.77
N ALA A 52 27.93 10.25 46.56
CA ALA A 52 29.16 10.69 47.22
C ALA A 52 30.36 10.58 46.27
N LEU A 53 31.03 11.70 46.00
CA LEU A 53 32.23 11.77 45.15
C LEU A 53 33.54 11.66 45.94
N GLY A 54 33.49 11.94 47.25
CA GLY A 54 34.65 11.89 48.14
C GLY A 54 34.48 12.82 49.35
N PRO A 55 35.51 12.98 50.21
CA PRO A 55 35.47 13.94 51.29
C PRO A 55 35.30 15.37 50.74
N GLY A 56 34.17 16.01 51.04
CA GLY A 56 33.85 17.38 50.60
C GLY A 56 33.08 17.51 49.28
N GLY A 57 32.75 16.40 48.58
CA GLY A 57 32.07 16.45 47.28
C GLY A 57 30.85 15.53 47.16
N TYR A 58 29.71 16.07 46.72
CA TYR A 58 28.49 15.29 46.47
C TYR A 58 27.65 15.86 45.31
N LEU A 59 26.94 14.96 44.63
CA LEU A 59 25.93 15.26 43.60
C LEU A 59 24.53 15.20 44.23
N VAL A 60 23.62 16.04 43.74
CA VAL A 60 22.18 16.00 44.12
C VAL A 60 21.33 16.12 42.85
N TYR A 61 20.33 15.25 42.71
CA TYR A 61 19.33 15.36 41.65
C TYR A 61 17.96 15.74 42.21
N ARG A 62 17.34 16.80 41.68
CA ARG A 62 16.05 17.31 42.15
C ARG A 62 15.27 18.01 41.04
N GLN A 63 14.00 17.61 40.86
CA GLN A 63 13.04 18.26 39.95
C GLN A 63 13.54 18.49 38.50
N GLY A 64 14.33 17.55 37.96
CA GLY A 64 14.90 17.64 36.61
C GLY A 64 16.32 18.22 36.53
N TYR A 65 16.82 18.83 37.61
CA TYR A 65 18.13 19.48 37.66
C TYR A 65 19.15 18.61 38.40
N LEU A 66 20.38 18.57 37.86
CA LEU A 66 21.55 17.99 38.53
C LEU A 66 22.41 19.14 39.08
N SER A 67 22.64 19.14 40.39
CA SER A 67 23.50 20.10 41.08
C SER A 67 24.77 19.41 41.60
N VAL A 68 25.93 20.03 41.35
CA VAL A 68 27.24 19.55 41.80
C VAL A 68 27.73 20.42 42.95
N TYR A 69 28.01 19.82 44.11
CA TYR A 69 28.57 20.52 45.26
C TYR A 69 30.01 20.06 45.52
N VAL A 70 30.95 21.01 45.48
CA VAL A 70 32.38 20.79 45.72
C VAL A 70 32.87 21.81 46.76
N GLY A 71 33.22 21.35 47.95
CA GLY A 71 33.73 22.18 49.04
C GLY A 71 35.20 21.91 49.32
N TRP A 72 36.05 22.94 49.18
CA TRP A 72 37.44 22.92 49.64
C TRP A 72 37.58 23.84 50.85
N GLU A 73 37.69 23.24 52.03
CA GLU A 73 37.80 23.87 53.36
C GLU A 73 36.64 24.79 53.80
N ALA A 74 36.48 24.92 55.12
CA ALA A 74 35.20 25.26 55.77
C ALA A 74 34.89 26.78 55.88
N THR A 75 35.32 27.58 54.90
CA THR A 75 35.28 29.06 54.99
C THR A 75 34.65 29.78 53.80
N HIS A 76 34.24 29.06 52.75
CA HIS A 76 33.59 29.64 51.56
C HIS A 76 32.18 29.04 51.35
N PRO A 77 31.18 29.83 50.92
CA PRO A 77 29.87 29.31 50.55
C PRO A 77 29.97 28.45 49.28
N PRO A 78 29.17 27.36 49.16
CA PRO A 78 29.21 26.49 48.00
C PRO A 78 28.70 27.20 46.73
N MET A 79 29.37 26.96 45.60
CA MET A 79 28.85 27.35 44.29
C MET A 79 27.74 26.38 43.86
N GLU A 80 26.58 26.92 43.50
CA GLU A 80 25.47 26.16 42.93
C GLU A 80 25.47 26.31 41.40
N ILE A 81 25.84 25.24 40.68
CA ILE A 81 25.73 25.19 39.21
C ILE A 81 24.34 24.63 38.86
N ARG A 82 23.54 25.41 38.13
CA ARG A 82 22.26 24.96 37.54
C ARG A 82 22.41 24.78 36.04
N VAL A 83 21.96 23.63 35.53
CA VAL A 83 21.88 23.34 34.10
C VAL A 83 20.41 23.27 33.71
N CYS A 84 19.93 24.20 32.89
CA CYS A 84 18.56 24.16 32.36
C CYS A 84 18.46 23.18 31.18
N PRO A 85 17.45 22.29 31.14
CA PRO A 85 17.24 21.39 30.02
C PRO A 85 16.29 22.01 28.98
N GLU A 86 16.66 21.95 27.69
CA GLU A 86 15.70 22.06 26.59
C GLU A 86 15.84 20.89 25.61
N LEU A 87 14.69 20.28 25.31
CA LEU A 87 14.41 19.37 24.19
C LEU A 87 15.19 18.04 24.10
N VAL A 88 14.78 17.08 24.94
CA VAL A 88 14.81 15.64 24.60
C VAL A 88 13.38 15.10 24.56
N PRO A 89 12.87 14.65 23.40
CA PRO A 89 11.66 13.82 23.33
C PRO A 89 11.94 12.39 23.84
N LEU A 90 11.02 11.84 24.65
CA LEU A 90 11.13 10.50 25.24
C LEU A 90 10.86 9.39 24.20
N GLY A 91 11.61 8.27 24.25
CA GLY A 91 11.50 7.19 23.25
C GLY A 91 12.27 5.89 23.51
N GLU A 92 12.33 5.42 24.77
CA GLU A 92 12.95 4.14 25.19
C GLU A 92 14.46 3.98 24.86
N PRO A 93 15.13 2.81 25.04
CA PRO A 93 16.07 2.69 26.15
C PRO A 93 17.52 2.51 25.69
N ILE A 94 18.39 3.45 26.09
CA ILE A 94 19.83 3.37 25.82
C ILE A 94 20.48 2.36 26.77
N GLN A 95 20.86 1.20 26.25
CA GLN A 95 21.78 0.30 26.94
C GLN A 95 23.22 0.86 26.93
N GLU A 96 24.04 0.31 27.83
CA GLU A 96 25.44 0.64 28.09
C GLU A 96 26.27 1.00 26.84
N THR A 97 26.75 2.25 26.75
CA THR A 97 28.12 2.66 26.33
C THR A 97 28.19 4.19 26.18
N LEU A 98 28.65 4.92 27.22
CA LEU A 98 29.24 6.28 27.10
C LEU A 98 29.83 6.81 28.42
N VAL A 99 30.93 6.21 28.91
CA VAL A 99 31.75 6.78 30.01
C VAL A 99 33.24 6.63 29.70
N ALA A 100 33.79 7.56 28.91
CA ALA A 100 35.23 7.82 28.81
C ALA A 100 35.44 9.19 28.14
N GLY A 101 35.85 10.21 28.90
CA GLY A 101 35.93 11.58 28.35
C GLY A 101 36.58 12.67 29.20
N LEU A 102 36.99 12.38 30.45
CA LEU A 102 37.73 13.36 31.26
C LEU A 102 38.58 12.68 32.36
N VAL A 103 39.90 12.62 32.18
CA VAL A 103 40.87 12.41 33.27
C VAL A 103 42.05 13.33 33.04
N VAL A 104 42.34 14.18 34.03
CA VAL A 104 43.55 15.01 34.08
C VAL A 104 44.67 14.17 34.70
N TYR A 105 45.84 14.12 34.08
CA TYR A 105 47.04 13.62 34.73
C TYR A 105 47.74 14.74 35.51
N ARG A 106 48.22 14.38 36.70
CA ARG A 106 49.26 15.11 37.44
C ARG A 106 50.22 14.09 38.03
N ASP A 107 51.51 14.42 38.05
CA ASP A 107 52.59 13.43 38.10
C ASP A 107 52.82 12.70 39.43
N SER A 108 53.51 11.56 39.28
CA SER A 108 54.50 11.01 40.21
C SER A 108 54.08 10.66 41.64
N LEU A 109 53.45 9.48 41.78
CA LEU A 109 53.58 8.53 42.90
C LEU A 109 52.84 7.23 42.50
N GLY A 110 53.40 6.01 42.59
CA GLY A 110 54.76 5.62 42.95
C GLY A 110 54.94 4.11 43.15
N GLY A 111 55.23 3.37 42.08
CA GLY A 111 55.88 2.05 42.12
C GLY A 111 55.02 0.76 42.11
N LEU A 112 55.69 -0.31 41.66
CA LEU A 112 55.45 -1.74 41.89
C LEU A 112 54.31 -2.50 41.15
N LEU A 113 54.76 -3.60 40.50
CA LEU A 113 54.04 -4.82 40.07
C LEU A 113 52.96 -4.70 38.95
N GLU A 114 52.81 -5.67 38.03
CA GLU A 114 53.61 -6.88 37.79
C GLU A 114 53.80 -7.22 36.29
N ARG A 115 54.81 -8.08 36.08
CA ARG A 115 55.52 -8.45 34.85
C ARG A 115 54.73 -9.34 33.87
N PHE A 116 55.03 -9.12 32.58
CA PHE A 116 55.26 -10.16 31.55
C PHE A 116 54.10 -11.08 31.12
N LYS A 117 53.81 -11.06 29.80
CA LYS A 117 54.32 -12.07 28.83
C LYS A 117 54.08 -11.60 27.38
N THR A 118 55.13 -11.20 26.64
CA THR A 118 55.81 -12.00 25.58
C THR A 118 54.90 -12.38 24.40
N THR A 119 55.27 -12.09 23.14
CA THR A 119 56.53 -12.52 22.49
C THR A 119 57.31 -11.45 21.71
N SER A 120 58.57 -11.79 21.38
CA SER A 120 59.62 -10.98 20.72
C SER A 120 60.61 -11.96 20.02
N PRO A 121 61.80 -11.55 19.51
CA PRO A 121 62.23 -10.27 18.95
C PRO A 121 62.20 -10.43 17.41
N PRO A 122 63.26 -10.45 16.55
CA PRO A 122 64.68 -10.00 16.59
C PRO A 122 64.83 -8.55 16.03
N LEU A 123 65.99 -7.92 15.74
CA LEU A 123 67.43 -8.28 15.71
C LEU A 123 68.27 -7.27 16.55
N THR A 124 69.52 -7.63 16.83
CA THR A 124 70.53 -6.90 17.63
C THR A 124 71.90 -7.00 16.91
N PRO A 125 73.08 -6.61 17.46
CA PRO A 125 73.40 -5.84 18.69
C PRO A 125 74.46 -4.73 18.52
N GLU A 126 74.65 -3.87 19.54
CA GLU A 126 76.00 -3.58 20.07
C GLU A 126 75.94 -3.15 21.56
N SER A 127 77.09 -3.08 22.23
CA SER A 127 77.27 -3.11 23.70
C SER A 127 76.52 -2.01 24.50
N PHE A 128 75.71 -2.31 25.52
CA PHE A 128 76.02 -2.85 26.88
C PHE A 128 76.83 -1.92 27.81
N ASN A 129 76.16 -1.22 28.74
CA ASN A 129 76.11 -1.67 30.15
C ASN A 129 75.17 -0.86 31.09
N ALA A 130 74.10 -1.54 31.54
CA ALA A 130 73.50 -1.52 32.89
C ALA A 130 72.95 -0.22 33.58
N VAL A 131 71.69 -0.36 34.04
CA VAL A 131 70.97 0.36 35.14
C VAL A 131 70.11 1.60 34.80
N SER A 132 68.82 1.30 34.55
CA SER A 132 67.60 2.08 34.86
C SER A 132 67.30 3.38 34.06
N PRO A 133 66.05 3.58 33.58
CA PRO A 133 65.71 4.70 32.70
C PRO A 133 65.33 5.99 33.44
N GLU A 134 65.94 7.10 33.01
CA GLU A 134 65.31 8.14 32.15
C GLU A 134 63.78 8.33 32.32
N GLN A 135 63.17 9.50 32.55
CA GLN A 135 63.61 10.91 32.61
C GLN A 135 64.44 11.47 31.44
N GLU A 136 64.14 12.73 31.09
CA GLU A 136 64.71 13.46 29.96
C GLU A 136 64.26 12.91 28.57
N ASP A 137 64.09 13.71 27.51
CA ASP A 137 64.35 15.15 27.43
C ASP A 137 63.36 15.96 26.57
N CYS A 138 63.17 17.22 26.97
CA CYS A 138 62.86 18.30 26.05
C CYS A 138 64.14 19.11 25.83
N LEU A 139 64.91 18.74 24.81
CA LEU A 139 66.18 19.41 24.47
C LEU A 139 66.02 20.94 24.38
N GLY A 140 66.60 21.66 25.34
CA GLY A 140 66.53 23.12 25.44
C GLY A 140 67.62 23.70 26.33
N PHE A 141 68.72 24.15 25.73
CA PHE A 141 69.82 24.79 26.44
C PHE A 141 69.41 26.13 27.07
N VAL A 142 69.99 26.43 28.24
CA VAL A 142 70.03 27.78 28.80
C VAL A 142 71.39 28.39 28.50
N GLU A 143 71.41 29.52 27.81
CA GLU A 143 72.57 30.41 27.75
C GLU A 143 72.41 31.49 28.84
N PRO A 144 73.39 31.71 29.74
CA PRO A 144 73.25 32.67 30.82
C PRO A 144 73.33 34.12 30.32
N GLU A 145 72.79 35.04 31.12
CA GLU A 145 72.93 36.51 30.99
C GLU A 145 72.10 37.26 29.91
N SER A 146 71.04 36.67 29.31
CA SER A 146 70.04 37.48 28.57
C SER A 146 68.58 37.16 28.93
N ASN A 147 67.85 38.18 29.40
CA ASN A 147 66.51 38.03 30.01
C ASN A 147 65.38 38.34 29.01
N ARG A 148 65.11 37.43 28.05
CA ARG A 148 63.99 37.55 27.09
C ARG A 148 63.56 36.19 26.52
N LEU A 149 62.28 36.07 26.11
CA LEU A 149 61.67 34.81 25.65
C LEU A 149 60.61 35.09 24.56
N VAL A 150 60.40 34.16 23.60
CA VAL A 150 59.50 34.29 22.44
C VAL A 150 58.67 33.00 22.22
N TYR A 151 57.50 33.10 21.55
CA TYR A 151 56.37 32.14 21.56
C TYR A 151 56.21 31.21 20.35
N ALA A 152 55.33 30.19 20.51
CA ALA A 152 54.51 29.59 19.44
C ALA A 152 53.08 29.20 19.93
N LEU A 153 52.15 28.94 19.00
CA LEU A 153 50.68 28.77 19.14
C LEU A 153 50.22 27.29 19.33
N VAL A 154 48.93 26.89 19.55
CA VAL A 154 47.71 27.38 20.25
C VAL A 154 46.55 26.38 20.00
N ARG A 155 45.60 26.18 20.96
CA ARG A 155 44.13 26.14 20.69
C ARG A 155 43.29 26.17 21.97
N ASN A 156 42.02 26.57 21.83
CA ASN A 156 41.09 26.91 22.92
C ASN A 156 39.65 26.44 22.58
N LEU A 157 38.78 26.32 23.58
CA LEU A 157 37.34 26.06 23.45
C LEU A 157 36.56 27.02 24.38
N GLY A 158 35.38 27.47 23.92
CA GLY A 158 34.71 28.68 24.42
C GLY A 158 33.79 28.53 25.65
N PRO A 159 32.76 29.38 25.79
CA PRO A 159 32.77 30.34 26.91
C PRO A 159 31.59 30.22 27.89
N VAL A 160 31.70 30.89 29.05
CA VAL A 160 30.63 31.08 30.03
C VAL A 160 30.58 32.54 30.48
N LEU A 161 29.38 33.12 30.56
CA LEU A 161 29.14 34.48 31.07
C LEU A 161 28.88 34.47 32.59
N ALA A 162 29.31 35.53 33.27
CA ALA A 162 28.97 35.80 34.67
C ALA A 162 28.53 37.27 34.83
N TYR A 163 27.54 37.52 35.69
CA TYR A 163 27.07 38.87 36.03
C TYR A 163 27.35 39.20 37.50
N LEU A 164 27.77 40.43 37.75
CA LEU A 164 27.98 41.01 39.08
C LEU A 164 27.14 42.29 39.20
N THR A 165 26.59 42.55 40.39
CA THR A 165 25.82 43.76 40.70
C THR A 165 26.53 44.62 41.76
N PRO A 166 26.89 45.89 41.45
CA PRO A 166 27.55 46.80 42.40
C PRO A 166 26.52 47.66 43.18
N PRO A 167 26.98 48.52 44.10
CA PRO A 167 27.10 49.92 43.68
C PRO A 167 28.31 50.68 44.22
N LEU A 168 29.07 51.30 43.32
CA LEU A 168 29.66 52.65 43.42
C LEU A 168 29.97 53.13 41.98
N VAL A 169 30.03 54.44 41.75
CA VAL A 169 29.72 55.14 40.47
C VAL A 169 30.64 56.38 40.33
N PRO A 170 31.00 56.93 39.13
CA PRO A 170 30.51 56.68 37.75
C PRO A 170 31.58 56.42 36.66
N LEU A 171 31.14 55.96 35.47
CA LEU A 171 31.37 56.67 34.19
C LEU A 171 30.37 56.21 33.10
N MET A 172 30.41 56.82 31.90
CA MET A 172 29.30 56.87 30.93
C MET A 172 29.35 55.87 29.76
N THR A 173 28.15 55.51 29.28
CA THR A 173 27.73 55.17 27.90
C THR A 173 28.52 54.18 27.03
N SER A 174 27.81 53.09 26.69
CA SER A 174 27.87 52.26 25.47
C SER A 174 28.72 52.70 24.27
N VAL A 175 29.58 51.79 23.80
CA VAL A 175 29.82 51.44 22.38
C VAL A 175 30.04 49.92 22.30
N ASP A 176 29.59 49.27 21.22
CA ASP A 176 29.78 47.84 20.97
C ASP A 176 31.26 47.46 20.71
N TRP A 177 31.63 46.20 21.00
CA TRP A 177 32.95 45.65 20.67
C TRP A 177 32.80 44.32 19.92
N ALA A 178 33.48 44.23 18.78
CA ALA A 178 33.56 43.04 17.94
C ALA A 178 34.55 41.99 18.50
N PRO A 179 34.54 40.74 18.00
CA PRO A 179 35.69 39.85 18.17
C PRO A 179 37.00 40.46 17.63
N ASP A 180 38.13 39.88 18.02
CA ASP A 180 39.50 40.25 17.63
C ASP A 180 39.99 41.64 18.09
N THR A 181 40.00 41.84 19.42
CA THR A 181 40.74 42.95 20.07
C THR A 181 42.04 42.45 20.72
N TYR A 182 43.18 43.00 20.32
CA TYR A 182 44.48 42.79 20.97
C TYR A 182 44.74 43.86 22.04
N VAL A 183 45.21 43.47 23.22
CA VAL A 183 45.65 44.40 24.28
C VAL A 183 47.16 44.34 24.42
N PHE A 184 47.84 45.47 24.20
CA PHE A 184 49.26 45.63 24.55
C PHE A 184 49.40 45.80 26.06
N LEU A 185 50.36 45.10 26.66
CA LEU A 185 50.85 45.38 28.01
C LEU A 185 52.26 45.96 27.91
N GLU A 186 52.38 47.27 28.12
CA GLU A 186 53.68 47.92 28.26
C GLU A 186 54.38 47.47 29.55
N SER A 187 55.71 47.37 29.50
CA SER A 187 56.53 46.98 30.65
C SER A 187 56.68 48.13 31.65
N ALA A 188 55.90 48.12 32.73
CA ALA A 188 56.03 49.08 33.81
C ALA A 188 57.32 48.86 34.62
N GLN A 189 58.21 49.86 34.65
CA GLN A 189 59.38 49.88 35.54
C GLN A 189 58.96 50.16 36.99
N ILE A 190 59.53 49.42 37.95
CA ILE A 190 59.43 49.74 39.38
C ILE A 190 60.78 50.26 39.86
N ALA A 191 60.79 51.48 40.42
CA ALA A 191 62.01 52.13 40.90
C ALA A 191 62.48 51.55 42.25
N GLY A 192 63.72 51.08 42.31
CA GLY A 192 64.35 50.51 43.52
C GLY A 192 65.66 51.23 43.87
N ASN A 193 65.57 52.36 44.58
CA ASN A 193 66.72 53.24 44.87
C ASN A 193 67.64 52.68 45.97
N ARG A 194 68.95 52.57 45.70
CA ARG A 194 70.06 52.55 46.68
C ARG A 194 71.36 53.06 46.04
N SER A 195 72.23 53.68 46.85
CA SER A 195 73.23 54.63 46.37
C SER A 195 74.69 54.17 46.54
N CYS A 196 75.50 54.36 45.49
CA CYS A 196 76.91 54.81 45.47
C CYS A 196 78.00 54.03 46.27
N PRO A 197 79.31 54.31 46.05
CA PRO A 197 79.95 55.11 45.00
C PRO A 197 80.94 54.32 44.11
N GLY A 198 81.28 54.88 42.94
CA GLY A 198 82.36 54.39 42.07
C GLY A 198 82.36 55.19 40.77
N GLY A 199 83.36 56.05 40.57
CA GLY A 199 83.33 57.06 39.52
C GLY A 199 84.09 56.68 38.25
N ALA A 200 83.54 57.09 37.11
CA ALA A 200 84.28 57.42 35.90
C ALA A 200 83.56 58.60 35.24
N GLU A 201 84.28 59.70 35.00
CA GLU A 201 83.73 60.86 34.29
C GLU A 201 83.62 60.52 32.81
N GLY A 202 82.45 60.74 32.22
CA GLY A 202 82.09 60.21 30.91
C GLY A 202 80.92 60.99 30.32
N GLU A 203 81.12 62.28 30.09
CA GLU A 203 80.16 63.17 29.41
C GLU A 203 80.08 62.83 27.92
N GLY A 204 79.47 61.69 27.61
CA GLY A 204 79.00 61.37 26.26
C GLY A 204 77.77 62.21 25.96
N GLU A 205 77.94 63.27 25.16
CA GLU A 205 76.81 64.05 24.64
C GLU A 205 75.84 63.11 23.91
N GLY A 206 74.60 63.03 24.40
CA GLY A 206 73.56 62.24 23.74
C GLY A 206 73.27 62.82 22.37
N GLU A 207 73.48 62.03 21.31
CA GLU A 207 73.19 62.45 19.94
C GLU A 207 71.75 62.98 19.83
N PRO A 208 71.52 64.09 19.11
CA PRO A 208 70.21 64.72 19.07
C PRO A 208 69.19 63.75 18.44
N ILE A 209 68.19 63.34 19.24
CA ILE A 209 67.10 62.50 18.75
C ILE A 209 66.37 63.22 17.62
N VAL A 210 66.58 62.75 16.39
CA VAL A 210 65.92 63.30 15.21
C VAL A 210 64.48 62.80 15.22
N ASN A 211 63.57 63.64 15.69
CA ASN A 211 62.14 63.38 15.57
C ASN A 211 61.73 63.43 14.10
N VAL A 212 60.89 62.47 13.69
CA VAL A 212 60.22 62.43 12.40
C VAL A 212 58.73 62.22 12.61
N ILE A 213 57.92 62.84 11.76
CA ILE A 213 56.46 62.77 11.83
C ILE A 213 56.00 61.46 11.19
N VAL A 214 55.20 60.67 11.90
CA VAL A 214 54.62 59.42 11.38
C VAL A 214 53.65 59.75 10.24
N PRO A 215 53.86 59.21 9.02
CA PRO A 215 52.99 59.48 7.88
C PRO A 215 51.63 58.80 8.04
N ASP A 216 50.60 59.37 7.41
CA ASP A 216 49.32 58.67 7.25
C ASP A 216 49.41 57.64 6.13
N VAL A 217 49.25 56.36 6.50
CA VAL A 217 49.22 55.22 5.59
C VAL A 217 47.89 54.46 5.64
N VAL A 218 46.91 54.91 6.42
CA VAL A 218 45.58 54.31 6.44
C VAL A 218 44.89 54.49 5.09
N GLY A 219 44.21 53.46 4.60
CA GLY A 219 43.61 53.45 3.26
C GLY A 219 44.62 53.32 2.11
N GLN A 220 45.93 53.27 2.35
CA GLN A 220 46.93 52.96 1.33
C GLN A 220 47.08 51.45 1.12
N LEU A 221 47.51 51.05 -0.08
CA LEU A 221 47.99 49.69 -0.34
C LEU A 221 49.29 49.41 0.45
N ARG A 222 49.46 48.17 0.91
CA ARG A 222 50.59 47.68 1.73
C ARG A 222 51.97 48.19 1.28
N ASP A 223 52.26 48.16 -0.01
CA ASP A 223 53.58 48.54 -0.53
C ASP A 223 53.75 50.06 -0.70
N ALA A 224 52.65 50.80 -0.90
CA ALA A 224 52.65 52.26 -0.80
C ALA A 224 52.86 52.70 0.65
N ALA A 225 52.16 52.07 1.61
CA ALA A 225 52.35 52.29 3.05
C ALA A 225 53.79 52.02 3.49
N ARG A 226 54.39 50.89 3.08
CA ARG A 226 55.81 50.58 3.31
C ARG A 226 56.75 51.64 2.73
N THR A 227 56.48 52.11 1.51
CA THR A 227 57.28 53.15 0.85
C THR A 227 57.17 54.50 1.59
N ALA A 228 55.98 54.85 2.09
CA ALA A 228 55.77 56.06 2.88
C ALA A 228 56.46 56.01 4.25
N ILE A 229 56.36 54.88 4.97
CA ILE A 229 57.06 54.66 6.26
C ILE A 229 58.58 54.75 6.06
N ALA A 230 59.14 54.04 5.08
CA ALA A 230 60.58 54.08 4.80
C ALA A 230 61.04 55.48 4.33
N GLY A 231 60.23 56.17 3.52
CA GLY A 231 60.48 57.55 3.08
C GLY A 231 60.48 58.57 4.23
N ALA A 232 59.70 58.32 5.29
CA ALA A 232 59.71 59.11 6.52
C ALA A 232 60.90 58.80 7.45
N ARG A 233 61.81 57.90 7.05
CA ARG A 233 62.95 57.39 7.85
C ARG A 233 62.49 56.62 9.11
N LEU A 234 61.34 55.97 9.00
CA LEU A 234 60.78 55.06 9.99
C LEU A 234 60.96 53.60 9.53
N THR A 235 60.91 52.66 10.46
CA THR A 235 60.93 51.23 10.12
C THR A 235 59.51 50.68 10.02
N VAL A 236 59.32 49.67 9.17
CA VAL A 236 58.06 48.93 9.10
C VAL A 236 58.04 47.95 10.27
N GLY A 237 57.09 48.16 11.19
CA GLY A 237 56.91 47.34 12.39
C GLY A 237 56.14 46.06 12.12
N ALA A 238 55.37 45.61 13.12
CA ALA A 238 54.52 44.43 12.96
C ALA A 238 53.45 44.69 11.89
N VAL A 239 53.37 43.83 10.89
CA VAL A 239 52.24 43.78 9.96
C VAL A 239 51.32 42.67 10.42
N THR A 240 50.13 43.03 10.90
CA THR A 240 49.06 42.08 11.20
C THR A 240 48.03 42.10 10.06
N GLU A 241 47.39 40.97 9.81
CA GLU A 241 46.48 40.78 8.69
C GLU A 241 45.14 40.23 9.21
N VAL A 242 44.04 40.90 8.87
CA VAL A 242 42.68 40.57 9.36
C VAL A 242 41.65 40.74 8.24
N PHE A 243 40.56 39.97 8.28
CA PHE A 243 39.43 40.19 7.35
C PHE A 243 38.67 41.47 7.71
N HIS A 244 38.18 42.18 6.69
CA HIS A 244 37.40 43.41 6.87
C HIS A 244 36.27 43.50 5.85
N ALA A 245 35.04 43.68 6.33
CA ALA A 245 33.83 43.58 5.51
C ALA A 245 33.71 44.63 4.38
N THR A 246 34.45 45.73 4.45
CA THR A 246 34.33 46.88 3.52
C THR A 246 35.66 47.41 2.97
N VAL A 247 36.81 46.88 3.39
CA VAL A 247 38.14 47.38 2.96
C VAL A 247 38.78 46.34 2.03
N PRO A 248 39.19 46.70 0.80
CA PRO A 248 39.80 45.77 -0.14
C PRO A 248 41.05 45.07 0.40
N GLU A 249 41.32 43.87 -0.09
CA GLU A 249 42.54 43.11 0.22
C GLU A 249 43.80 43.94 -0.04
N GLY A 250 44.78 43.86 0.87
CA GLY A 250 46.06 44.56 0.76
C GLY A 250 46.04 46.04 1.18
N VAL A 251 44.90 46.58 1.61
CA VAL A 251 44.78 47.97 2.10
C VAL A 251 44.96 48.04 3.62
N VAL A 252 45.67 49.07 4.12
CA VAL A 252 45.86 49.32 5.56
C VAL A 252 44.55 49.81 6.20
N ILE A 253 44.11 49.12 7.25
CA ILE A 253 42.92 49.43 8.06
C ILE A 253 43.29 50.41 9.18
N SER A 254 44.44 50.21 9.84
CA SER A 254 44.92 51.07 10.92
C SER A 254 46.44 50.99 11.08
N GLN A 255 47.02 51.96 11.78
CA GLN A 255 48.45 52.06 12.05
C GLN A 255 48.72 52.44 13.51
N PHE A 256 49.89 52.07 14.02
CA PHE A 256 50.42 52.53 15.30
C PHE A 256 51.94 52.75 15.21
N PRO A 257 52.48 53.92 15.61
CA PRO A 257 51.77 55.09 16.16
C PRO A 257 50.82 55.76 15.13
N PRO A 258 49.83 56.54 15.58
CA PRO A 258 48.90 57.22 14.69
C PRO A 258 49.60 58.34 13.89
N ALA A 259 49.04 58.67 12.73
CA ALA A 259 49.59 59.67 11.83
C ALA A 259 49.69 61.06 12.50
N GLY A 260 50.74 61.81 12.13
CA GLY A 260 50.99 63.16 12.65
C GLY A 260 51.72 63.22 14.01
N VAL A 261 51.97 62.09 14.67
CA VAL A 261 52.78 62.04 15.89
C VAL A 261 54.27 62.13 15.55
N GLU A 262 55.05 62.91 16.33
CA GLU A 262 56.51 62.87 16.29
C GLU A 262 57.06 61.67 17.08
N VAL A 263 57.97 60.92 16.47
CA VAL A 263 58.73 59.83 17.12
C VAL A 263 60.17 59.85 16.65
N ALA A 264 61.08 59.18 17.38
CA ALA A 264 62.48 59.10 16.99
C ALA A 264 62.67 58.39 15.63
N GLU A 265 63.64 58.84 14.84
CA GLU A 265 64.06 58.20 13.60
C GLU A 265 64.34 56.69 13.79
N GLY A 266 63.91 55.87 12.83
CA GLY A 266 63.96 54.40 12.93
C GLY A 266 62.84 53.75 13.74
N THR A 267 61.96 54.50 14.42
CA THR A 267 60.80 53.93 15.15
C THR A 267 59.93 53.05 14.24
N ALA A 268 59.42 51.94 14.80
CA ALA A 268 58.66 50.93 14.08
C ALA A 268 57.16 51.28 13.98
N VAL A 269 56.69 51.62 12.78
CA VAL A 269 55.26 51.81 12.49
C VAL A 269 54.62 50.47 12.16
N SER A 270 53.82 49.94 13.08
CA SER A 270 53.04 48.72 12.89
C SER A 270 51.73 49.03 12.17
N VAL A 271 51.25 48.12 11.33
CA VAL A 271 50.04 48.31 10.50
C VAL A 271 49.16 47.07 10.47
N VAL A 272 47.86 47.28 10.54
CA VAL A 272 46.83 46.26 10.30
C VAL A 272 46.41 46.34 8.84
N VAL A 273 46.51 45.24 8.10
CA VAL A 273 46.18 45.16 6.67
C VAL A 273 44.97 44.25 6.44
N SER A 274 44.10 44.63 5.52
CA SER A 274 42.91 43.85 5.16
C SER A 274 43.26 42.61 4.32
N LEU A 275 42.67 41.49 4.69
CA LEU A 275 42.56 40.25 3.88
C LEU A 275 41.30 40.26 2.99
N GLY A 276 40.62 41.41 2.87
CA GLY A 276 39.34 41.55 2.19
C GLY A 276 38.18 40.95 3.01
N VAL A 277 37.09 40.63 2.33
CA VAL A 277 35.90 40.02 2.94
C VAL A 277 36.17 38.53 3.22
N HIS A 278 35.84 38.04 4.41
CA HIS A 278 35.88 36.60 4.69
C HIS A 278 34.84 35.88 3.82
N MET A 279 35.30 34.96 2.96
CA MET A 279 34.47 34.29 1.96
C MET A 279 34.72 32.78 2.00
N VAL A 280 33.69 32.02 2.35
CA VAL A 280 33.72 30.56 2.41
C VAL A 280 33.31 29.95 1.07
N THR A 281 33.69 28.69 0.84
CA THR A 281 33.40 27.98 -0.41
C THR A 281 32.23 27.02 -0.19
N VAL A 282 31.20 27.10 -1.04
CA VAL A 282 30.01 26.25 -0.94
C VAL A 282 30.38 24.80 -1.29
N PRO A 283 30.12 23.81 -0.41
CA PRO A 283 30.43 22.41 -0.67
C PRO A 283 29.52 21.81 -1.75
N ASP A 284 29.96 20.73 -2.39
CA ASP A 284 29.09 19.91 -3.23
C ASP A 284 28.32 18.90 -2.37
N VAL A 285 27.00 19.06 -2.32
CA VAL A 285 26.08 18.16 -1.62
C VAL A 285 25.09 17.48 -2.56
N VAL A 286 25.24 17.63 -3.88
CA VAL A 286 24.39 16.96 -4.87
C VAL A 286 24.63 15.45 -4.81
N GLY A 287 23.55 14.66 -4.86
CA GLY A 287 23.61 13.20 -4.69
C GLY A 287 23.84 12.72 -3.24
N GLN A 288 24.06 13.62 -2.28
CA GLN A 288 24.08 13.25 -0.86
C GLN A 288 22.66 13.13 -0.29
N ALA A 289 22.51 12.39 0.82
CA ALA A 289 21.27 12.40 1.61
C ALA A 289 21.13 13.73 2.38
N GLN A 290 19.89 14.19 2.59
CA GLN A 290 19.59 15.51 3.18
C GLN A 290 20.28 15.80 4.52
N GLY A 291 20.46 14.78 5.39
CA GLY A 291 21.17 14.92 6.67
C GLY A 291 22.65 15.29 6.46
N PRO A 292 23.47 14.38 5.90
CA PRO A 292 24.87 14.65 5.53
C PRO A 292 25.07 15.93 4.71
N ALA A 293 24.15 16.24 3.78
CA ALA A 293 24.16 17.49 3.03
C ALA A 293 24.03 18.72 3.94
N ALA A 294 23.06 18.73 4.85
CA ALA A 294 22.87 19.81 5.83
C ALA A 294 24.05 19.93 6.80
N ASP A 295 24.67 18.81 7.18
CA ASP A 295 25.83 18.78 8.06
C ASP A 295 27.09 19.31 7.37
N ALA A 296 27.31 18.96 6.09
CA ALA A 296 28.38 19.51 5.26
C ALA A 296 28.23 21.03 5.02
N ILE A 297 26.99 21.52 4.80
CA ILE A 297 26.70 22.96 4.69
C ILE A 297 27.06 23.68 5.99
N ARG A 298 26.57 23.21 7.15
CA ARG A 298 26.89 23.83 8.44
C ARG A 298 28.38 23.76 8.78
N GLY A 299 29.06 22.67 8.39
CA GLY A 299 30.51 22.52 8.53
C GLY A 299 31.35 23.46 7.67
N ALA A 300 30.76 24.07 6.64
CA ALA A 300 31.39 25.09 5.78
C ALA A 300 31.05 26.53 6.22
N GLU A 301 30.58 26.73 7.46
CA GLU A 301 30.08 28.00 8.02
C GLU A 301 28.87 28.59 7.25
N LEU A 302 28.10 27.75 6.56
CA LEU A 302 26.92 28.15 5.79
C LEU A 302 25.61 27.78 6.48
N ALA A 303 24.55 28.51 6.16
CA ALA A 303 23.21 28.20 6.63
C ALA A 303 22.52 27.22 5.67
N VAL A 304 21.71 26.31 6.20
CA VAL A 304 20.80 25.50 5.38
C VAL A 304 19.59 26.37 5.05
N GLY A 305 19.36 26.59 3.76
CA GLY A 305 18.26 27.40 3.25
C GLY A 305 16.95 26.62 3.12
N GLY A 306 16.06 27.11 2.27
CA GLY A 306 14.79 26.44 1.97
C GLY A 306 15.02 25.07 1.33
N VAL A 307 14.48 24.01 1.94
CA VAL A 307 14.45 22.66 1.35
C VAL A 307 13.11 22.45 0.66
N THR A 308 13.14 22.10 -0.63
CA THR A 308 11.96 21.88 -1.46
C THR A 308 11.98 20.47 -2.06
N GLY A 309 10.80 19.86 -2.24
CA GLY A 309 10.67 18.49 -2.76
C GLY A 309 10.30 18.44 -4.23
N GLN A 310 11.04 17.67 -5.03
CA GLN A 310 10.72 17.38 -6.44
C GLN A 310 10.65 15.86 -6.67
N ALA A 311 9.65 15.38 -7.40
CA ALA A 311 9.56 13.97 -7.79
C ALA A 311 10.66 13.62 -8.81
N HIS A 312 11.30 12.46 -8.66
CA HIS A 312 12.37 12.01 -9.57
C HIS A 312 12.32 10.49 -9.79
N ALA A 313 12.33 10.06 -11.05
CA ALA A 313 12.12 8.66 -11.41
C ALA A 313 13.27 7.71 -11.01
N THR A 314 14.49 8.23 -10.86
CA THR A 314 15.71 7.44 -10.66
C THR A 314 16.55 7.82 -9.43
N ILE A 315 16.19 8.89 -8.70
CA ILE A 315 16.94 9.35 -7.52
C ILE A 315 16.11 8.98 -6.27
N PRO A 316 16.64 8.19 -5.32
CA PRO A 316 15.92 7.81 -4.10
C PRO A 316 15.39 9.02 -3.31
N ALA A 317 14.28 8.83 -2.59
CA ALA A 317 13.70 9.88 -1.76
C ALA A 317 14.70 10.33 -0.66
N GLY A 318 14.74 11.64 -0.38
CA GLY A 318 15.65 12.24 0.60
C GLY A 318 17.08 12.53 0.10
N VAL A 319 17.39 12.27 -1.17
CA VAL A 319 18.66 12.62 -1.82
C VAL A 319 18.57 13.99 -2.50
N VAL A 320 19.60 14.82 -2.39
CA VAL A 320 19.69 16.15 -3.03
C VAL A 320 19.82 16.02 -4.55
N ILE A 321 18.91 16.67 -5.27
CA ILE A 321 18.90 16.81 -6.74
C ILE A 321 19.73 18.03 -7.17
N SER A 322 19.58 19.14 -6.45
CA SER A 322 20.34 20.38 -6.71
C SER A 322 20.44 21.25 -5.46
N GLN A 323 21.38 22.19 -5.51
CA GLN A 323 21.64 23.20 -4.49
C GLN A 323 21.78 24.58 -5.14
N GLU A 324 21.45 25.64 -4.42
CA GLU A 324 21.72 27.03 -4.82
C GLU A 324 22.08 27.84 -3.55
N PRO A 325 23.26 28.49 -3.46
CA PRO A 325 24.29 28.60 -4.48
C PRO A 325 24.95 27.28 -4.90
N GLY A 326 25.40 27.21 -6.16
CA GLY A 326 26.11 26.06 -6.72
C GLY A 326 27.44 25.75 -6.03
N ALA A 327 27.86 24.48 -6.11
CA ALA A 327 29.10 24.01 -5.52
C ALA A 327 30.33 24.78 -6.05
N GLY A 328 31.28 25.08 -5.17
CA GLY A 328 32.48 25.87 -5.49
C GLY A 328 32.27 27.38 -5.55
N ALA A 329 31.04 27.88 -5.42
CA ALA A 329 30.79 29.32 -5.28
C ALA A 329 31.47 29.87 -4.01
N ARG A 330 31.97 31.11 -4.08
CA ARG A 330 32.46 31.85 -2.90
C ARG A 330 31.40 32.82 -2.41
N VAL A 331 31.04 32.73 -1.14
CA VAL A 331 29.97 33.52 -0.50
C VAL A 331 30.37 33.89 0.93
N ALA A 332 29.67 34.84 1.54
CA ALA A 332 29.90 35.19 2.95
C ALA A 332 29.45 34.05 3.89
N PRO A 333 30.09 33.87 5.06
CA PRO A 333 29.59 33.01 6.13
C PRO A 333 28.11 33.29 6.46
N GLY A 334 27.37 32.25 6.84
CA GLY A 334 25.94 32.33 7.10
C GLY A 334 25.04 32.45 5.85
N THR A 335 25.61 32.49 4.63
CA THR A 335 24.80 32.45 3.39
C THR A 335 23.97 31.16 3.35
N ALA A 336 22.69 31.30 3.00
CA ALA A 336 21.74 30.19 2.96
C ALA A 336 21.84 29.39 1.65
N VAL A 337 22.16 28.09 1.76
CA VAL A 337 22.16 27.15 0.63
C VAL A 337 20.80 26.46 0.56
N ALA A 338 19.95 26.86 -0.39
CA ALA A 338 18.69 26.19 -0.68
C ALA A 338 18.92 24.83 -1.35
N LEU A 339 18.03 23.86 -1.11
CA LEU A 339 18.14 22.50 -1.61
C LEU A 339 16.86 22.04 -2.29
N VAL A 340 16.99 21.35 -3.42
CA VAL A 340 15.92 20.53 -4.00
C VAL A 340 16.24 19.07 -3.66
N VAL A 341 15.37 18.42 -2.89
CA VAL A 341 15.48 16.99 -2.55
C VAL A 341 14.49 16.16 -3.35
N SER A 342 14.89 14.93 -3.67
CA SER A 342 14.02 13.97 -4.32
C SER A 342 12.91 13.50 -3.39
N LEU A 343 11.68 13.48 -3.90
CA LEU A 343 10.55 12.77 -3.31
C LEU A 343 10.48 11.30 -3.78
N GLY A 344 11.44 10.86 -4.58
CA GLY A 344 11.47 9.55 -5.23
C GLY A 344 10.47 9.44 -6.38
N LEU A 345 10.19 8.19 -6.77
CA LEU A 345 9.16 7.86 -7.74
C LEU A 345 7.77 8.14 -7.12
N GLN A 346 6.99 9.02 -7.75
CA GLN A 346 5.70 9.43 -7.22
C GLN A 346 4.60 8.40 -7.58
N PRO A 347 3.74 7.99 -6.62
CA PRO A 347 2.68 7.02 -6.90
C PRO A 347 1.57 7.61 -7.78
N VAL A 348 1.05 6.78 -8.67
CA VAL A 348 -0.10 7.06 -9.54
C VAL A 348 -1.39 6.50 -8.92
N ASN A 349 -2.53 7.09 -9.26
CA ASN A 349 -3.84 6.54 -8.90
C ASN A 349 -4.21 5.42 -9.87
N VAL A 350 -4.67 4.27 -9.35
CA VAL A 350 -5.23 3.19 -10.18
C VAL A 350 -6.55 3.63 -10.80
N PRO A 351 -6.73 3.56 -12.13
CA PRO A 351 -8.00 3.90 -12.78
C PRO A 351 -9.06 2.84 -12.48
N ASP A 352 -10.34 3.23 -12.61
CA ASP A 352 -11.43 2.25 -12.67
C ASP A 352 -11.46 1.62 -14.06
N VAL A 353 -11.42 0.30 -14.11
CA VAL A 353 -11.56 -0.53 -15.31
C VAL A 353 -12.65 -1.59 -15.17
N VAL A 354 -13.44 -1.56 -14.09
CA VAL A 354 -14.57 -2.48 -13.89
C VAL A 354 -15.66 -2.19 -14.93
N GLY A 355 -16.26 -3.25 -15.48
CA GLY A 355 -17.26 -3.17 -16.56
C GLY A 355 -16.67 -2.97 -17.97
N LEU A 356 -15.39 -2.61 -18.10
CA LEU A 356 -14.70 -2.55 -19.39
C LEU A 356 -14.38 -3.95 -19.92
N GLU A 357 -14.19 -4.07 -21.23
CA GLU A 357 -13.64 -5.27 -21.85
C GLU A 357 -12.13 -5.37 -21.57
N LEU A 358 -11.61 -6.60 -21.42
CA LEU A 358 -10.21 -6.83 -21.02
C LEU A 358 -9.17 -6.04 -21.85
N ALA A 359 -9.35 -5.96 -23.17
CA ALA A 359 -8.45 -5.22 -24.06
C ALA A 359 -8.46 -3.70 -23.78
N VAL A 360 -9.64 -3.14 -23.48
CA VAL A 360 -9.79 -1.72 -23.12
C VAL A 360 -9.22 -1.47 -21.73
N ALA A 361 -9.50 -2.35 -20.77
CA ALA A 361 -8.96 -2.29 -19.41
C ALA A 361 -7.41 -2.29 -19.42
N SER A 362 -6.78 -3.18 -20.17
CA SER A 362 -5.32 -3.22 -20.31
C SER A 362 -4.74 -1.95 -20.95
N ALA A 363 -5.43 -1.36 -21.94
CA ALA A 363 -5.03 -0.07 -22.52
C ALA A 363 -5.16 1.09 -21.51
N THR A 364 -6.27 1.14 -20.76
CA THR A 364 -6.49 2.14 -19.70
C THR A 364 -5.43 2.05 -18.60
N LEU A 365 -5.12 0.84 -18.12
CA LEU A 365 -4.02 0.61 -17.17
C LEU A 365 -2.68 1.09 -17.72
N SER A 366 -2.35 0.73 -18.97
CA SER A 366 -1.11 1.14 -19.63
C SER A 366 -1.00 2.67 -19.74
N SER A 367 -2.11 3.36 -20.05
CA SER A 367 -2.16 4.83 -20.11
C SER A 367 -2.00 5.51 -18.73
N GLY A 368 -2.33 4.82 -17.64
CA GLY A 368 -2.09 5.25 -16.26
C GLY A 368 -0.68 4.93 -15.74
N SER A 369 0.25 4.50 -16.61
CA SER A 369 1.58 3.99 -16.24
C SER A 369 1.54 2.76 -15.33
N LEU A 370 0.55 1.88 -15.51
CA LEU A 370 0.38 0.61 -14.80
C LEU A 370 0.46 -0.58 -15.74
N SER A 371 0.69 -1.78 -15.21
CA SER A 371 0.67 -3.01 -15.99
C SER A 371 -0.61 -3.82 -15.73
N THR A 372 -1.01 -4.67 -16.68
CA THR A 372 -2.02 -5.70 -16.42
C THR A 372 -1.35 -6.83 -15.62
N GLY A 373 -1.85 -7.09 -14.43
CA GLY A 373 -1.37 -8.15 -13.54
C GLY A 373 -1.97 -9.51 -13.88
N LEU A 374 -2.18 -10.35 -12.86
CA LEU A 374 -2.84 -11.63 -13.02
C LEU A 374 -4.27 -11.44 -13.54
N VAL A 375 -4.57 -11.97 -14.73
CA VAL A 375 -5.94 -12.10 -15.24
C VAL A 375 -6.50 -13.45 -14.83
N SER A 376 -7.70 -13.45 -14.27
CA SER A 376 -8.45 -14.64 -13.86
C SER A 376 -9.90 -14.54 -14.32
N GLU A 377 -10.64 -15.66 -14.32
CA GLU A 377 -11.94 -15.74 -14.99
C GLU A 377 -12.98 -16.50 -14.17
N LEU A 378 -14.07 -15.83 -13.79
CA LEU A 378 -15.17 -16.40 -13.00
C LEU A 378 -16.52 -16.23 -13.71
N HIS A 379 -17.48 -17.11 -13.41
CA HIS A 379 -18.87 -16.91 -13.84
C HIS A 379 -19.53 -15.78 -13.03
N HIS A 380 -20.35 -14.96 -13.69
CA HIS A 380 -21.05 -13.86 -13.08
C HIS A 380 -22.49 -13.76 -13.61
N ALA A 381 -23.48 -13.70 -12.71
CA ALA A 381 -24.89 -13.86 -13.06
C ALA A 381 -25.45 -12.79 -14.01
N SER A 382 -24.85 -11.59 -14.04
CA SER A 382 -25.35 -10.43 -14.78
C SER A 382 -24.32 -9.72 -15.69
N ALA A 383 -23.04 -10.13 -15.66
CA ALA A 383 -22.00 -9.44 -16.43
C ALA A 383 -21.72 -10.21 -17.73
N PRO A 384 -21.82 -9.59 -18.92
CA PRO A 384 -21.43 -10.22 -20.18
C PRO A 384 -20.01 -10.79 -20.14
N ALA A 385 -19.79 -11.91 -20.84
CA ALA A 385 -18.47 -12.53 -20.93
C ALA A 385 -17.43 -11.55 -21.53
N GLY A 386 -16.18 -11.64 -21.06
CA GLY A 386 -15.07 -10.77 -21.50
C GLY A 386 -14.98 -9.41 -20.81
N ARG A 387 -15.93 -9.04 -19.95
CA ARG A 387 -15.87 -7.81 -19.13
C ARG A 387 -15.22 -8.05 -17.77
N VAL A 388 -14.44 -7.07 -17.30
CA VAL A 388 -13.87 -7.03 -15.96
C VAL A 388 -15.01 -6.89 -14.93
N ILE A 389 -15.03 -7.76 -13.92
CA ILE A 389 -15.99 -7.73 -12.81
C ILE A 389 -15.37 -7.28 -11.49
N SER A 390 -14.05 -7.38 -11.35
CA SER A 390 -13.30 -6.75 -10.26
C SER A 390 -11.82 -6.53 -10.63
N GLN A 391 -11.18 -5.61 -9.93
CA GLN A 391 -9.76 -5.27 -10.05
C GLN A 391 -9.11 -5.23 -8.67
N ASN A 392 -7.81 -5.53 -8.60
CA ASN A 392 -7.00 -5.40 -7.39
C ASN A 392 -5.57 -4.95 -7.78
N PRO A 393 -5.08 -3.78 -7.33
CA PRO A 393 -5.70 -2.84 -6.39
C PRO A 393 -6.97 -2.16 -6.91
N ALA A 394 -7.80 -1.70 -5.96
CA ALA A 394 -9.07 -1.03 -6.24
C ALA A 394 -8.87 0.34 -6.93
N ALA A 395 -9.90 0.81 -7.64
CA ALA A 395 -9.90 2.12 -8.26
C ALA A 395 -9.62 3.24 -7.22
N GLY A 396 -8.82 4.23 -7.61
CA GLY A 396 -8.37 5.32 -6.73
C GLY A 396 -7.24 4.97 -5.77
N ALA A 397 -6.84 3.70 -5.63
CA ALA A 397 -5.68 3.31 -4.83
C ALA A 397 -4.39 3.96 -5.37
N ARG A 398 -3.48 4.37 -4.48
CA ARG A 398 -2.17 4.91 -4.87
C ARG A 398 -1.10 3.83 -4.87
N VAL A 399 -0.45 3.64 -6.01
CA VAL A 399 0.56 2.60 -6.23
C VAL A 399 1.73 3.14 -7.06
N MET A 400 2.87 2.47 -7.05
CA MET A 400 4.00 2.89 -7.88
C MET A 400 3.72 2.62 -9.37
N PRO A 401 4.20 3.48 -10.28
CA PRO A 401 4.25 3.19 -11.72
C PRO A 401 4.82 1.79 -12.01
N GLY A 402 4.25 1.11 -13.01
CA GLY A 402 4.56 -0.28 -13.37
C GLY A 402 3.80 -1.34 -12.56
N THR A 403 3.16 -1.00 -11.44
CA THR A 403 2.39 -1.95 -10.60
C THR A 403 1.36 -2.72 -11.44
N GLY A 404 1.34 -4.04 -11.28
CA GLY A 404 0.39 -4.93 -11.95
C GLY A 404 -0.97 -4.94 -11.26
N VAL A 405 -2.01 -4.46 -11.95
CA VAL A 405 -3.40 -4.55 -11.46
C VAL A 405 -3.98 -5.89 -11.92
N ALA A 406 -4.22 -6.79 -10.98
CA ALA A 406 -4.89 -8.06 -11.23
C ALA A 406 -6.37 -7.83 -11.56
N LEU A 407 -6.90 -8.59 -12.52
CA LEU A 407 -8.26 -8.46 -13.04
C LEU A 407 -9.00 -9.79 -12.95
N VAL A 408 -10.28 -9.72 -12.56
CA VAL A 408 -11.21 -10.84 -12.71
C VAL A 408 -12.16 -10.51 -13.86
N VAL A 409 -12.26 -11.41 -14.83
CA VAL A 409 -13.08 -11.27 -16.03
C VAL A 409 -14.28 -12.23 -15.95
N SER A 410 -15.44 -11.78 -16.43
CA SER A 410 -16.64 -12.59 -16.50
C SER A 410 -16.55 -13.66 -17.59
N LYS A 411 -16.95 -14.89 -17.25
CA LYS A 411 -17.31 -15.98 -18.19
C LYS A 411 -18.78 -15.94 -18.62
N GLY A 412 -19.51 -14.88 -18.27
CA GLY A 412 -20.98 -14.86 -18.31
C GLY A 412 -21.60 -15.67 -17.17
N PRO A 413 -22.93 -15.84 -17.16
CA PRO A 413 -23.62 -16.70 -16.20
C PRO A 413 -23.08 -18.13 -16.20
N GLN A 414 -23.20 -18.83 -15.08
CA GLN A 414 -22.82 -20.24 -15.01
C GLN A 414 -23.80 -21.07 -15.86
N PRO A 415 -23.33 -21.85 -16.86
CA PRO A 415 -24.22 -22.66 -17.68
C PRO A 415 -24.86 -23.79 -16.88
N VAL A 416 -26.10 -24.13 -17.22
CA VAL A 416 -26.88 -25.21 -16.64
C VAL A 416 -27.01 -26.38 -17.62
N VAL A 417 -27.16 -27.59 -17.08
CA VAL A 417 -27.37 -28.81 -17.87
C VAL A 417 -28.84 -28.89 -18.28
N VAL A 418 -29.13 -29.01 -19.57
CA VAL A 418 -30.48 -29.25 -20.08
C VAL A 418 -30.96 -30.64 -19.62
N PRO A 419 -32.07 -30.73 -18.86
CA PRO A 419 -32.54 -31.99 -18.31
C PRO A 419 -33.18 -32.88 -19.39
N ASN A 420 -33.30 -34.18 -19.12
CA ASN A 420 -34.06 -35.09 -19.96
C ASN A 420 -35.56 -35.06 -19.59
N VAL A 421 -36.37 -34.57 -20.53
CA VAL A 421 -37.83 -34.55 -20.46
C VAL A 421 -38.52 -35.55 -21.39
N VAL A 422 -37.79 -36.24 -22.27
CA VAL A 422 -38.34 -37.28 -23.15
C VAL A 422 -38.97 -38.40 -22.30
N GLY A 423 -40.14 -38.87 -22.69
CA GLY A 423 -40.94 -39.85 -21.96
C GLY A 423 -41.73 -39.29 -20.77
N ARG A 424 -41.58 -38.00 -20.40
CA ARG A 424 -42.39 -37.35 -19.35
C ARG A 424 -43.69 -36.77 -19.93
N GLY A 425 -44.72 -36.62 -19.09
CA GLY A 425 -45.91 -35.85 -19.45
C GLY A 425 -45.65 -34.33 -19.43
N ARG A 426 -46.38 -33.56 -20.26
CA ARG A 426 -46.13 -32.12 -20.52
C ARG A 426 -45.94 -31.27 -19.25
N ALA A 427 -46.78 -31.43 -18.24
CA ALA A 427 -46.68 -30.67 -16.98
C ALA A 427 -45.42 -31.03 -16.17
N THR A 428 -45.06 -32.31 -16.12
CA THR A 428 -43.82 -32.78 -15.45
C THR A 428 -42.58 -32.34 -16.21
N ALA A 429 -42.62 -32.30 -17.55
CA ALA A 429 -41.56 -31.74 -18.37
C ALA A 429 -41.35 -30.25 -18.08
N ALA A 430 -42.43 -29.46 -18.02
CA ALA A 430 -42.39 -28.04 -17.70
C ALA A 430 -41.80 -27.75 -16.31
N GLY A 431 -42.19 -28.53 -15.28
CA GLY A 431 -41.61 -28.42 -13.94
C GLY A 431 -40.10 -28.70 -13.94
N VAL A 432 -39.68 -29.84 -14.49
CA VAL A 432 -38.26 -30.24 -14.58
C VAL A 432 -37.39 -29.25 -15.36
N ILE A 433 -37.96 -28.54 -16.34
CA ILE A 433 -37.28 -27.44 -17.05
C ILE A 433 -37.13 -26.22 -16.14
N GLY A 434 -38.18 -25.81 -15.43
CA GLY A 434 -38.14 -24.69 -14.47
C GLY A 434 -37.17 -24.93 -13.30
N ASP A 435 -37.18 -26.14 -12.73
CA ASP A 435 -36.27 -26.56 -11.65
C ASP A 435 -34.79 -26.48 -12.06
N ALA A 436 -34.50 -26.64 -13.36
CA ALA A 436 -33.15 -26.50 -13.93
C ALA A 436 -32.76 -25.05 -14.25
N ALA A 437 -33.55 -24.06 -13.81
CA ALA A 437 -33.42 -22.64 -14.15
C ALA A 437 -33.48 -22.36 -15.68
N LEU A 438 -34.27 -23.15 -16.40
CA LEU A 438 -34.55 -23.01 -17.84
C LEU A 438 -36.00 -22.57 -18.07
N THR A 439 -36.32 -22.13 -19.29
CA THR A 439 -37.70 -21.77 -19.66
C THR A 439 -38.32 -22.80 -20.59
N VAL A 440 -39.64 -22.96 -20.55
CA VAL A 440 -40.35 -23.80 -21.52
C VAL A 440 -40.45 -23.04 -22.84
N GLY A 441 -39.98 -23.66 -23.91
CA GLY A 441 -40.04 -23.12 -25.27
C GLY A 441 -41.33 -23.46 -25.99
N GLU A 442 -41.21 -23.70 -27.30
CA GLU A 442 -42.33 -24.16 -28.13
C GLU A 442 -42.76 -25.58 -27.71
N VAL A 443 -44.05 -25.75 -27.42
CA VAL A 443 -44.67 -27.07 -27.21
C VAL A 443 -45.45 -27.44 -28.47
N SER A 444 -44.92 -28.38 -29.25
CA SER A 444 -45.53 -28.87 -30.48
C SER A 444 -46.20 -30.24 -30.29
N GLU A 445 -47.12 -30.59 -31.18
CA GLU A 445 -47.80 -31.89 -31.21
C GLU A 445 -47.44 -32.65 -32.48
N ARG A 446 -47.15 -33.95 -32.36
CA ARG A 446 -46.74 -34.81 -33.48
C ARG A 446 -47.24 -36.24 -33.29
N TYR A 447 -47.57 -36.92 -34.38
CA TYR A 447 -47.86 -38.34 -34.36
C TYR A 447 -46.60 -39.17 -34.05
N HIS A 448 -46.77 -40.29 -33.35
CA HIS A 448 -45.71 -41.23 -33.02
C HIS A 448 -46.28 -42.64 -32.77
N GLU A 449 -45.81 -43.64 -33.53
CA GLU A 449 -46.36 -45.01 -33.55
C GLU A 449 -46.47 -45.67 -32.17
N THR A 450 -45.44 -45.52 -31.33
CA THR A 450 -45.26 -46.33 -30.11
C THR A 450 -45.29 -45.55 -28.79
N VAL A 451 -45.44 -44.22 -28.81
CA VAL A 451 -45.37 -43.39 -27.59
C VAL A 451 -46.76 -42.89 -27.24
N ALA A 452 -47.19 -43.16 -26.01
CA ALA A 452 -48.52 -42.81 -25.52
C ALA A 452 -48.80 -41.30 -25.59
N VAL A 453 -50.07 -40.96 -25.84
CA VAL A 453 -50.58 -39.59 -25.98
C VAL A 453 -50.17 -38.74 -24.78
N GLY A 454 -49.70 -37.52 -25.03
CA GLY A 454 -49.33 -36.55 -24.01
C GLY A 454 -47.90 -36.68 -23.45
N LEU A 455 -47.17 -37.75 -23.77
CA LEU A 455 -45.76 -37.90 -23.43
C LEU A 455 -44.86 -37.15 -24.44
N VAL A 456 -43.74 -36.61 -23.97
CA VAL A 456 -42.73 -35.96 -24.80
C VAL A 456 -41.97 -37.00 -25.64
N ILE A 457 -41.93 -36.80 -26.96
CA ILE A 457 -41.18 -37.66 -27.91
C ILE A 457 -39.80 -37.09 -28.26
N SER A 458 -39.62 -35.77 -28.19
CA SER A 458 -38.34 -35.12 -28.48
C SER A 458 -38.25 -33.74 -27.82
N GLN A 459 -37.03 -33.25 -27.60
CA GLN A 459 -36.72 -31.95 -27.01
C GLN A 459 -35.60 -31.25 -27.79
N ASN A 460 -35.57 -29.92 -27.73
CA ASN A 460 -34.49 -29.08 -28.25
C ASN A 460 -34.30 -27.87 -27.31
N PRO A 461 -33.10 -27.64 -26.73
CA PRO A 461 -31.86 -28.41 -26.89
C PRO A 461 -31.94 -29.85 -26.36
N ALA A 462 -30.98 -30.67 -26.79
CA ALA A 462 -30.85 -32.07 -26.36
C ALA A 462 -30.46 -32.17 -24.88
N ALA A 463 -30.90 -33.25 -24.23
CA ALA A 463 -30.55 -33.51 -22.83
C ALA A 463 -29.03 -33.63 -22.66
N GLY A 464 -28.49 -33.10 -21.56
CA GLY A 464 -27.04 -33.05 -21.30
C GLY A 464 -26.30 -31.86 -21.92
N THR A 465 -26.93 -31.09 -22.82
CA THR A 465 -26.32 -29.86 -23.36
C THR A 465 -26.11 -28.84 -22.25
N MET A 466 -24.94 -28.18 -22.22
CA MET A 466 -24.70 -27.02 -21.35
C MET A 466 -25.17 -25.75 -22.05
N VAL A 467 -26.07 -24.98 -21.41
CA VAL A 467 -26.66 -23.75 -21.98
C VAL A 467 -26.75 -22.64 -20.92
N PRO A 468 -26.86 -21.36 -21.31
CA PRO A 468 -27.11 -20.29 -20.35
C PRO A 468 -28.42 -20.49 -19.56
N PRO A 469 -28.50 -20.08 -18.28
CA PRO A 469 -29.75 -20.02 -17.55
C PRO A 469 -30.82 -19.21 -18.30
N GLY A 470 -32.08 -19.59 -18.15
CA GLY A 470 -33.22 -19.00 -18.85
C GLY A 470 -33.41 -19.47 -20.30
N THR A 471 -32.47 -20.24 -20.88
CA THR A 471 -32.60 -20.79 -22.24
C THR A 471 -33.91 -21.58 -22.39
N ALA A 472 -34.60 -21.38 -23.51
CA ALA A 472 -35.85 -22.05 -23.82
C ALA A 472 -35.61 -23.50 -24.28
N VAL A 473 -36.29 -24.46 -23.63
CA VAL A 473 -36.34 -25.86 -24.03
C VAL A 473 -37.69 -26.13 -24.69
N SER A 474 -37.70 -26.19 -26.02
CA SER A 474 -38.86 -26.60 -26.81
C SER A 474 -38.99 -28.13 -26.79
N PHE A 475 -40.22 -28.65 -26.90
CA PHE A 475 -40.46 -30.10 -27.00
C PHE A 475 -41.67 -30.46 -27.86
N ALA A 476 -41.66 -31.68 -28.39
CA ALA A 476 -42.80 -32.27 -29.09
C ALA A 476 -43.46 -33.34 -28.22
N ALA A 477 -44.79 -33.30 -28.11
CA ALA A 477 -45.58 -34.33 -27.44
C ALA A 477 -46.30 -35.23 -28.45
N SER A 478 -46.40 -36.52 -28.11
CA SER A 478 -47.20 -37.48 -28.88
C SER A 478 -48.68 -37.13 -28.84
N ILE A 479 -49.34 -37.24 -30.00
CA ILE A 479 -50.80 -37.33 -30.14
C ILE A 479 -51.26 -38.74 -30.58
N GLY A 480 -50.39 -39.74 -30.40
CA GLY A 480 -50.63 -41.14 -30.77
C GLY A 480 -50.15 -41.50 -32.18
N PRO A 481 -50.43 -42.71 -32.67
CA PRO A 481 -50.11 -43.12 -34.04
C PRO A 481 -50.79 -42.22 -35.08
N PRO A 482 -50.22 -42.05 -36.29
CA PRO A 482 -50.92 -41.39 -37.39
C PRO A 482 -52.23 -42.13 -37.71
N PRO A 483 -53.29 -41.40 -38.11
CA PRO A 483 -54.53 -42.03 -38.50
C PRO A 483 -54.37 -42.76 -39.84
N VAL A 484 -55.03 -43.90 -39.97
CA VAL A 484 -55.05 -44.74 -41.17
C VAL A 484 -56.34 -44.52 -41.95
N THR A 485 -56.29 -44.65 -43.27
CA THR A 485 -57.47 -44.54 -44.14
C THR A 485 -58.21 -45.88 -44.17
N VAL A 486 -59.52 -45.86 -43.88
CA VAL A 486 -60.35 -47.07 -43.95
C VAL A 486 -60.48 -47.51 -45.42
N PRO A 487 -60.08 -48.75 -45.76
CA PRO A 487 -60.14 -49.24 -47.15
C PRO A 487 -61.59 -49.43 -47.60
N ASP A 488 -61.83 -49.37 -48.91
CA ASP A 488 -63.09 -49.84 -49.49
C ASP A 488 -63.09 -51.37 -49.56
N VAL A 489 -64.05 -51.98 -48.88
CA VAL A 489 -64.28 -53.43 -48.90
C VAL A 489 -65.70 -53.79 -49.37
N ALA A 490 -66.47 -52.82 -49.88
CA ALA A 490 -67.81 -53.06 -50.40
C ALA A 490 -67.79 -54.08 -51.55
N GLY A 491 -68.75 -55.01 -51.55
CA GLY A 491 -68.85 -56.09 -52.54
C GLY A 491 -67.76 -57.17 -52.45
N GLN A 492 -66.71 -57.01 -51.64
CA GLN A 492 -65.70 -58.06 -51.40
C GLN A 492 -66.29 -59.21 -50.58
N SER A 493 -65.64 -60.39 -50.59
CA SER A 493 -65.97 -61.45 -49.63
C SER A 493 -65.53 -61.07 -48.22
N GLU A 494 -66.21 -61.57 -47.19
CA GLU A 494 -65.88 -61.31 -45.78
C GLU A 494 -64.40 -61.60 -45.44
N SER A 495 -63.85 -62.68 -46.01
CA SER A 495 -62.44 -63.07 -45.86
C SER A 495 -61.48 -62.07 -46.51
N ALA A 496 -61.77 -61.60 -47.74
CA ALA A 496 -60.96 -60.59 -48.41
C ALA A 496 -61.06 -59.21 -47.73
N ALA A 497 -62.27 -58.81 -47.33
CA ALA A 497 -62.53 -57.60 -46.56
C ALA A 497 -61.73 -57.58 -45.25
N SER A 498 -61.76 -58.69 -44.50
CA SER A 498 -60.98 -58.86 -43.27
C SER A 498 -59.47 -58.72 -43.51
N GLY A 499 -58.95 -59.33 -44.58
CA GLY A 499 -57.54 -59.19 -44.98
C GLY A 499 -57.15 -57.75 -45.33
N MET A 500 -58.03 -57.01 -46.03
CA MET A 500 -57.81 -55.60 -46.37
C MET A 500 -57.86 -54.68 -45.15
N ILE A 501 -58.77 -54.93 -44.20
CA ILE A 501 -58.88 -54.18 -42.94
C ILE A 501 -57.62 -54.38 -42.09
N VAL A 502 -57.21 -55.63 -41.86
CA VAL A 502 -56.00 -55.95 -41.10
C VAL A 502 -54.73 -55.44 -41.80
N GLY A 503 -54.66 -55.54 -43.13
CA GLY A 503 -53.58 -54.98 -43.94
C GLY A 503 -53.47 -53.45 -43.89
N ALA A 504 -54.58 -52.75 -43.61
CA ALA A 504 -54.61 -51.30 -43.40
C ALA A 504 -54.28 -50.87 -41.95
N GLY A 505 -53.89 -51.80 -41.08
CA GLY A 505 -53.62 -51.53 -39.66
C GLY A 505 -54.90 -51.30 -38.84
N LEU A 506 -56.05 -51.75 -39.32
CA LEU A 506 -57.34 -51.70 -38.62
C LEU A 506 -57.74 -53.11 -38.13
N THR A 507 -58.71 -53.17 -37.23
CA THR A 507 -59.20 -54.43 -36.67
C THR A 507 -60.62 -54.70 -37.17
N VAL A 508 -60.97 -55.95 -37.48
CA VAL A 508 -62.35 -56.30 -37.85
C VAL A 508 -63.26 -56.20 -36.61
N GLY A 509 -64.33 -55.43 -36.74
CA GLY A 509 -65.33 -55.20 -35.70
C GLY A 509 -66.48 -56.21 -35.75
N SER A 510 -67.69 -55.77 -35.38
CA SER A 510 -68.89 -56.61 -35.49
C SER A 510 -69.25 -56.90 -36.94
N VAL A 511 -69.29 -58.17 -37.30
CA VAL A 511 -69.86 -58.67 -38.57
C VAL A 511 -71.33 -59.01 -38.33
N THR A 512 -72.22 -58.49 -39.18
CA THR A 512 -73.67 -58.65 -39.06
C THR A 512 -74.29 -59.10 -40.38
N GLY A 513 -75.22 -60.06 -40.33
CA GLY A 513 -75.89 -60.58 -41.52
C GLY A 513 -77.16 -59.80 -41.87
N GLN A 514 -77.32 -59.42 -43.14
CA GLN A 514 -78.54 -58.81 -43.68
C GLN A 514 -78.91 -59.43 -45.03
N SER A 515 -80.19 -59.68 -45.29
CA SER A 515 -80.66 -60.14 -46.61
C SER A 515 -80.61 -59.01 -47.64
N HIS A 516 -80.13 -59.30 -48.85
CA HIS A 516 -80.01 -58.33 -49.94
C HIS A 516 -80.35 -58.96 -51.29
N ALA A 517 -81.30 -58.36 -52.02
CA ALA A 517 -81.88 -58.96 -53.23
C ALA A 517 -80.86 -59.20 -54.37
N THR A 518 -79.81 -58.39 -54.46
CA THR A 518 -78.87 -58.38 -55.60
C THR A 518 -77.40 -58.66 -55.23
N VAL A 519 -77.07 -58.80 -53.94
CA VAL A 519 -75.68 -59.05 -53.49
C VAL A 519 -75.57 -60.50 -53.04
N PRO A 520 -74.74 -61.34 -53.70
CA PRO A 520 -74.55 -62.74 -53.31
C PRO A 520 -74.17 -62.92 -51.84
N ALA A 521 -74.61 -64.03 -51.24
CA ALA A 521 -74.30 -64.35 -49.85
C ALA A 521 -72.77 -64.40 -49.59
N GLY A 522 -72.35 -63.94 -48.42
CA GLY A 522 -70.93 -63.88 -48.02
C GLY A 522 -70.14 -62.69 -48.59
N ARG A 523 -70.80 -61.73 -49.25
CA ARG A 523 -70.21 -60.44 -49.67
C ARG A 523 -70.64 -59.28 -48.78
N VAL A 524 -69.73 -58.33 -48.56
CA VAL A 524 -70.00 -57.09 -47.81
C VAL A 524 -71.01 -56.21 -48.56
N ILE A 525 -72.07 -55.81 -47.87
CA ILE A 525 -73.06 -54.82 -48.32
C ILE A 525 -72.56 -53.41 -47.95
N SER A 526 -72.09 -53.23 -46.72
CA SER A 526 -71.61 -51.94 -46.21
C SER A 526 -70.63 -52.12 -45.04
N GLN A 527 -69.92 -51.03 -44.73
CA GLN A 527 -68.89 -50.97 -43.69
C GLN A 527 -69.08 -49.71 -42.83
N TYR A 528 -68.61 -49.75 -41.58
CA TYR A 528 -68.52 -48.57 -40.71
C TYR A 528 -67.20 -48.60 -39.90
N PRO A 529 -66.34 -47.57 -39.97
CA PRO A 529 -66.51 -46.33 -40.74
C PRO A 529 -66.53 -46.55 -42.27
N ALA A 530 -67.05 -45.56 -42.99
CA ALA A 530 -67.15 -45.61 -44.45
C ALA A 530 -65.78 -45.63 -45.13
N ALA A 531 -65.71 -46.15 -46.36
CA ALA A 531 -64.50 -46.15 -47.17
C ALA A 531 -63.93 -44.73 -47.34
N GLY A 532 -62.61 -44.59 -47.23
CA GLY A 532 -61.92 -43.30 -47.29
C GLY A 532 -62.00 -42.45 -46.02
N ALA A 533 -62.73 -42.89 -44.98
CA ALA A 533 -62.70 -42.22 -43.68
C ALA A 533 -61.31 -42.29 -43.04
N SER A 534 -60.95 -41.27 -42.27
CA SER A 534 -59.76 -41.27 -41.43
C SER A 534 -60.09 -41.91 -40.07
N ALA A 535 -59.35 -42.94 -39.67
CA ALA A 535 -59.60 -43.72 -38.46
C ALA A 535 -58.32 -43.89 -37.64
N VAL A 536 -58.46 -44.12 -36.34
CA VAL A 536 -57.30 -44.36 -35.46
C VAL A 536 -56.71 -45.74 -35.77
N SER A 537 -55.38 -45.84 -35.82
CA SER A 537 -54.69 -47.14 -35.98
C SER A 537 -55.18 -48.16 -34.93
N GLY A 538 -55.44 -49.39 -35.37
CA GLY A 538 -56.01 -50.48 -34.57
C GLY A 538 -57.54 -50.42 -34.34
N SER A 539 -58.24 -49.35 -34.74
CA SER A 539 -59.68 -49.21 -34.50
C SER A 539 -60.55 -50.20 -35.29
N LEU A 540 -61.79 -50.39 -34.82
CA LEU A 540 -62.72 -51.41 -35.31
C LEU A 540 -63.47 -50.95 -36.57
N VAL A 541 -63.48 -51.80 -37.62
CA VAL A 541 -64.35 -51.65 -38.79
C VAL A 541 -65.46 -52.70 -38.74
N ALA A 542 -66.70 -52.27 -38.47
CA ALA A 542 -67.88 -53.13 -38.52
C ALA A 542 -68.32 -53.40 -39.96
N LEU A 543 -68.87 -54.59 -40.22
CA LEU A 543 -69.30 -55.05 -41.54
C LEU A 543 -70.75 -55.52 -41.52
N VAL A 544 -71.50 -55.17 -42.56
CA VAL A 544 -72.78 -55.79 -42.91
C VAL A 544 -72.54 -56.71 -44.10
N VAL A 545 -72.81 -58.00 -43.95
CA VAL A 545 -72.56 -59.05 -44.95
C VAL A 545 -73.90 -59.61 -45.44
N SER A 546 -74.00 -59.85 -46.74
CA SER A 546 -75.20 -60.41 -47.35
C SER A 546 -75.42 -61.86 -46.92
N THR A 547 -76.65 -62.17 -46.50
CA THR A 547 -77.15 -63.54 -46.36
C THR A 547 -77.80 -64.06 -47.65
N GLY A 548 -77.74 -63.29 -48.74
CA GLY A 548 -78.43 -63.55 -50.00
C GLY A 548 -79.82 -62.88 -50.07
N PRO A 549 -80.61 -63.15 -51.12
CA PRO A 549 -82.00 -62.68 -51.19
C PRO A 549 -82.82 -63.28 -50.04
N GLN A 550 -83.85 -62.56 -49.58
CA GLN A 550 -84.76 -63.07 -48.55
C GLN A 550 -85.50 -64.31 -49.08
N LEU A 551 -85.13 -65.48 -48.57
CA LEU A 551 -85.79 -66.74 -48.92
C LEU A 551 -87.16 -66.79 -48.24
N VAL A 552 -88.20 -67.02 -49.04
CA VAL A 552 -89.57 -67.25 -48.61
C VAL A 552 -89.85 -68.75 -48.75
N THR A 553 -90.37 -69.38 -47.71
CA THR A 553 -90.75 -70.80 -47.75
C THR A 553 -91.87 -71.02 -48.78
N VAL A 554 -91.67 -71.95 -49.70
CA VAL A 554 -92.71 -72.31 -50.68
C VAL A 554 -93.80 -73.10 -49.93
N PRO A 555 -95.07 -72.65 -49.91
CA PRO A 555 -96.12 -73.38 -49.21
C PRO A 555 -96.44 -74.69 -49.94
N ASN A 556 -96.77 -75.74 -49.19
CA ASN A 556 -97.30 -76.97 -49.78
C ASN A 556 -98.76 -76.76 -50.20
N VAL A 557 -98.98 -76.81 -51.51
CA VAL A 557 -100.28 -76.70 -52.16
C VAL A 557 -100.66 -77.96 -52.96
N ALA A 558 -99.80 -78.99 -52.97
CA ALA A 558 -100.16 -80.29 -53.54
C ALA A 558 -101.39 -80.88 -52.81
N GLY A 559 -102.33 -81.44 -53.58
CA GLY A 559 -103.62 -81.92 -53.08
C GLY A 559 -104.67 -80.84 -52.83
N ARG A 560 -104.36 -79.54 -52.96
CA ARG A 560 -105.35 -78.45 -52.82
C ARG A 560 -106.06 -78.13 -54.16
N PRO A 561 -107.29 -77.58 -54.13
CA PRO A 561 -107.91 -76.98 -55.30
C PRO A 561 -107.10 -75.77 -55.82
N GLN A 562 -107.04 -75.58 -57.14
CA GLN A 562 -106.24 -74.53 -57.79
C GLN A 562 -106.46 -73.13 -57.22
N ALA A 563 -107.71 -72.75 -56.92
CA ALA A 563 -108.03 -71.43 -56.36
C ALA A 563 -107.51 -71.25 -54.92
N GLU A 564 -107.52 -72.32 -54.11
CA GLU A 564 -106.95 -72.30 -52.75
C GLU A 564 -105.42 -72.32 -52.80
N ALA A 565 -104.85 -73.11 -53.71
CA ALA A 565 -103.41 -73.13 -53.99
C ALA A 565 -102.91 -71.75 -54.39
N GLN A 566 -103.58 -71.08 -55.33
CA GLN A 566 -103.26 -69.72 -55.75
C GLN A 566 -103.30 -68.73 -54.59
N ASN A 567 -104.36 -68.73 -53.76
CA ASN A 567 -104.44 -67.87 -52.58
C ASN A 567 -103.37 -68.19 -51.52
N THR A 568 -102.95 -69.45 -51.41
CA THR A 568 -101.87 -69.87 -50.50
C THR A 568 -100.51 -69.35 -50.98
N VAL A 569 -100.24 -69.43 -52.30
CA VAL A 569 -98.99 -68.95 -52.91
C VAL A 569 -98.90 -67.42 -52.86
N THR A 570 -99.96 -66.70 -53.27
CA THR A 570 -99.97 -65.23 -53.22
C THR A 570 -100.02 -64.69 -51.79
N GLY A 571 -100.69 -65.40 -50.87
CA GLY A 571 -100.67 -65.10 -49.43
C GLY A 571 -99.29 -65.27 -48.79
N ALA A 572 -98.43 -66.13 -49.34
CA ALA A 572 -97.02 -66.23 -48.96
C ALA A 572 -96.13 -65.13 -49.60
N GLY A 573 -96.69 -64.22 -50.40
CA GLY A 573 -95.94 -63.20 -51.13
C GLY A 573 -95.24 -63.70 -52.40
N LEU A 574 -95.54 -64.92 -52.84
CA LEU A 574 -94.99 -65.51 -54.06
C LEU A 574 -95.89 -65.22 -55.27
N SER A 575 -95.30 -65.01 -56.45
CA SER A 575 -96.03 -64.94 -57.71
C SER A 575 -96.35 -66.34 -58.23
N MET A 576 -97.55 -66.52 -58.78
CA MET A 576 -97.91 -67.74 -59.51
C MET A 576 -97.07 -67.86 -60.78
N GLY A 577 -96.36 -68.99 -60.94
CA GLY A 577 -95.70 -69.36 -62.18
C GLY A 577 -96.67 -69.95 -63.22
N THR A 578 -96.12 -70.52 -64.29
CA THR A 578 -96.90 -71.18 -65.34
C THR A 578 -97.68 -72.38 -64.80
N VAL A 579 -99.01 -72.30 -64.81
CA VAL A 579 -99.88 -73.43 -64.50
C VAL A 579 -100.02 -74.31 -65.73
N THR A 580 -99.63 -75.58 -65.62
CA THR A 580 -99.76 -76.60 -66.67
C THR A 580 -100.84 -77.62 -66.31
N GLY A 581 -101.56 -78.12 -67.32
CA GLY A 581 -102.54 -79.19 -67.17
C GLY A 581 -101.94 -80.54 -67.54
N GLN A 582 -102.26 -81.59 -66.77
CA GLN A 582 -101.94 -82.99 -67.07
C GLN A 582 -103.14 -83.88 -66.72
N CYS A 583 -103.32 -84.98 -67.44
CA CYS A 583 -104.29 -86.00 -67.07
C CYS A 583 -103.79 -86.78 -65.84
N SER A 584 -104.71 -87.19 -64.96
CA SER A 584 -104.43 -88.01 -63.79
C SER A 584 -105.60 -88.96 -63.55
N ASP A 585 -105.29 -90.24 -63.34
CA ASP A 585 -106.29 -91.27 -63.04
C ASP A 585 -106.66 -91.31 -61.53
N THR A 586 -106.05 -90.44 -60.72
CA THR A 586 -106.12 -90.46 -59.25
C THR A 586 -106.48 -89.12 -58.60
N ALA A 587 -106.44 -88.01 -59.34
CA ALA A 587 -106.76 -86.67 -58.84
C ALA A 587 -108.01 -86.08 -59.50
N ALA A 588 -108.79 -85.32 -58.73
CA ALA A 588 -109.99 -84.65 -59.24
C ALA A 588 -109.62 -83.43 -60.12
N TYR A 589 -110.50 -83.10 -61.07
CA TYR A 589 -110.33 -81.94 -61.95
C TYR A 589 -110.18 -80.64 -61.14
N GLY A 590 -109.10 -79.89 -61.40
CA GLY A 590 -108.78 -78.64 -60.70
C GLY A 590 -108.00 -78.80 -59.39
N VAL A 591 -107.52 -80.01 -59.05
CA VAL A 591 -106.61 -80.24 -57.91
C VAL A 591 -105.14 -80.21 -58.37
N VAL A 592 -104.27 -79.59 -57.56
CA VAL A 592 -102.83 -79.53 -57.82
C VAL A 592 -102.17 -80.88 -57.53
N ILE A 593 -101.69 -81.56 -58.58
CA ILE A 593 -101.01 -82.88 -58.47
C ILE A 593 -99.51 -82.78 -58.14
N GLY A 594 -98.91 -81.60 -58.29
CA GLY A 594 -97.49 -81.35 -58.03
C GLY A 594 -97.16 -79.86 -58.15
N GLN A 595 -96.02 -79.46 -57.59
CA GLN A 595 -95.54 -78.07 -57.59
C GLN A 595 -94.03 -78.02 -57.81
N THR A 596 -93.55 -76.96 -58.47
CA THR A 596 -92.13 -76.71 -58.71
C THR A 596 -91.84 -75.23 -58.43
N PRO A 597 -90.97 -74.88 -57.46
CA PRO A 597 -90.28 -75.78 -56.54
C PRO A 597 -91.23 -76.61 -55.66
N ALA A 598 -90.71 -77.73 -55.14
CA ALA A 598 -91.33 -78.43 -54.02
C ALA A 598 -91.37 -77.53 -52.77
N ALA A 599 -92.23 -77.89 -51.80
CA ALA A 599 -92.34 -77.21 -50.52
C ALA A 599 -91.17 -77.54 -49.58
#